data_AF-A0A835VQV5-F1
#
_entry.id   AF-A0A835VQV5-F1
#
_cell.length_a   1.000
_cell.length_b   1.000
_cell.length_c   1.000
_cell.angle_alpha   90.00
_cell.angle_beta   90.00
_cell.angle_gamma   90.00
#
_symmetry.space_group_name_H-M   'P 1'
#
loop_
_entity.id
_entity.type
_entity.pdbx_description
1 polymer ?
#
loop_
_entity_poly.entity_id
_entity_poly.type
_entity_poly.pdbx_seq_one_letter_code
_entity_poly.pdbx_strand_id
1 'polypeptide(L)'
;MRVCVQPRLQVENWSLYWKESMATDTQCLKPIVVELPDSTPAAAAAPDAPATAAAATAATAAALAPAAAATVADLLTAHAVAQGWPPATALVRLDGFGAPWERVLLRGRELQPQQSLAQLAAEAAAGKAAAGGGQLQGEERGAAGAAPEAGEGVDLTVMLVRVVLKADGWKIKQPGDFLESDSGEDDDDVAAAGP
;
A
#
# COMPACT_ATOMS: atom_id res chain seq x y z
N MET A 1 -7.14 18.89 -2.32
CA MET A 1 -6.71 18.43 -1.00
C MET A 1 -5.29 17.90 -1.12
N ARG A 2 -4.38 18.34 -0.23
CA ARG A 2 -2.96 17.97 -0.23
C ARG A 2 -2.68 17.08 0.98
N VAL A 3 -2.44 15.79 0.74
CA VAL A 3 -2.20 14.79 1.77
C VAL A 3 -0.72 14.42 1.80
N CYS A 4 -0.05 14.63 2.94
CA CYS A 4 1.29 14.10 3.16
C CYS A 4 1.19 12.62 3.55
N VAL A 5 1.71 11.75 2.69
CA VAL A 5 1.79 10.31 2.93
C VAL A 5 3.20 9.99 3.43
N GLN A 6 3.28 9.25 4.53
CA GLN A 6 4.50 8.63 5.05
C GLN A 6 4.48 7.12 4.69
N PRO A 7 5.01 6.73 3.52
CA PRO A 7 4.98 5.34 3.07
C PRO A 7 5.95 4.45 3.85
N ARG A 8 5.50 3.22 4.13
CA ARG A 8 6.27 2.14 4.72
C ARG A 8 6.07 0.88 3.88
N LEU A 9 7.18 0.26 3.49
CA LEU A 9 7.17 -1.04 2.81
C LEU A 9 7.46 -2.12 3.86
N GLN A 10 6.49 -2.99 4.11
CA GLN A 10 6.58 -4.10 5.05
C GLN A 10 6.84 -5.37 4.25
N VAL A 11 8.09 -5.83 4.25
CA VAL A 11 8.51 -7.04 3.52
C VAL A 11 8.39 -8.23 4.46
N GLU A 12 7.45 -9.13 4.18
CA GLU A 12 7.26 -10.37 4.92
C GLU A 12 8.03 -11.50 4.23
N ASN A 13 8.95 -12.12 4.95
CA ASN A 13 9.54 -13.39 4.57
C ASN A 13 8.50 -14.49 4.84
N TRP A 14 7.83 -14.99 3.79
CA TRP A 14 6.70 -15.89 3.90
C TRP A 14 7.09 -17.34 3.64
N SER A 15 6.86 -18.22 4.62
CA SER A 15 7.05 -19.65 4.44
C SER A 15 5.84 -20.26 3.73
N LEU A 16 6.06 -20.89 2.57
CA LEU A 16 5.01 -21.64 1.87
C LEU A 16 4.64 -22.97 2.58
N TYR A 17 5.52 -23.49 3.43
CA TYR A 17 5.27 -24.72 4.20
C TYR A 17 4.42 -24.46 5.44
N TRP A 18 4.83 -23.48 6.26
CA TRP A 18 4.10 -23.10 7.48
C TRP A 18 2.91 -22.17 7.21
N LYS A 19 2.88 -21.51 6.05
CA LYS A 19 1.85 -20.53 5.63
C LYS A 19 1.73 -19.34 6.57
N GLU A 20 2.88 -18.87 7.06
CA GLU A 20 3.02 -17.73 7.96
C GLU A 20 4.32 -16.95 7.68
N SER A 21 4.45 -15.76 8.28
CA SER A 21 5.67 -14.96 8.17
C SER A 21 6.74 -15.47 9.14
N MET A 22 7.94 -15.69 8.61
CA MET A 22 9.15 -16.05 9.36
C MET A 22 9.92 -14.82 9.86
N ALA A 23 9.81 -13.69 9.15
CA ALA A 23 10.48 -12.45 9.49
C ALA A 23 9.84 -11.25 8.77
N THR A 24 9.73 -10.12 9.47
CA THR A 24 9.21 -8.86 8.91
C THR A 24 10.32 -7.80 8.88
N ASP A 25 10.65 -7.30 7.69
CA ASP A 25 11.45 -6.07 7.51
C ASP A 25 10.52 -4.89 7.22
N THR A 26 10.82 -3.69 7.73
CA THR A 26 9.98 -2.49 7.51
C THR A 26 10.82 -1.29 7.12
N GLN A 27 10.70 -0.89 5.86
CA GLN A 27 11.45 0.21 5.28
C GLN A 27 10.60 1.48 5.31
N CYS A 28 11.04 2.48 6.08
CA CYS A 28 10.44 3.82 6.05
C CYS A 28 10.94 4.54 4.78
N LEU A 29 10.01 4.79 3.85
CA LEU A 29 10.32 5.46 2.59
C LEU A 29 10.18 6.98 2.74
N LYS A 30 10.70 7.72 1.76
CA LYS A 30 10.56 9.19 1.73
C LYS A 30 9.07 9.56 1.65
N PRO A 31 8.59 10.52 2.47
CA PRO A 31 7.24 11.03 2.34
C PRO A 31 7.04 11.72 1.02
N ILE A 32 5.79 11.70 0.56
CA ILE A 32 5.35 12.39 -0.64
C ILE A 32 4.06 13.14 -0.33
N VAL A 33 3.87 14.30 -0.95
CA VAL A 33 2.59 15.02 -0.94
C VAL A 33 1.80 14.53 -2.15
N VAL A 34 0.62 13.98 -1.89
CA VAL A 34 -0.33 13.54 -2.92
C VAL A 34 -1.43 14.59 -3.01
N GLU A 35 -1.65 15.11 -4.22
CA GLU A 35 -2.73 16.05 -4.49
C GLU A 35 -3.93 15.29 -5.04
N LEU A 36 -5.06 15.45 -4.36
CA LEU A 36 -6.34 14.82 -4.69
C LEU A 36 -7.35 15.91 -5.04
N PRO A 37 -8.27 15.66 -5.99
CA PRO A 37 -9.30 16.63 -6.34
C PRO A 37 -10.17 16.93 -5.12
N ASP A 38 -10.20 18.19 -4.71
CA ASP A 38 -11.28 18.67 -3.85
C ASP A 38 -12.57 18.53 -4.64
N SER A 39 -13.58 17.86 -4.07
CA SER A 39 -14.87 17.70 -4.75
C SER A 39 -15.67 18.99 -4.69
N THR A 40 -15.22 19.96 -5.47
CA THR A 40 -15.93 21.18 -5.84
C THR A 40 -16.32 21.01 -7.31
N PRO A 41 -17.61 20.89 -7.66
CA PRO A 41 -18.05 20.71 -9.04
C PRO A 41 -17.90 22.02 -9.84
N ALA A 42 -16.67 22.32 -10.26
CA ALA A 42 -16.33 23.47 -11.08
C ALA A 42 -16.23 23.09 -12.56
N ALA A 43 -17.36 23.16 -13.27
CA ALA A 43 -17.48 23.32 -14.71
C ALA A 43 -16.52 22.52 -15.62
N ALA A 44 -16.83 21.23 -15.84
CA ALA A 44 -16.43 20.58 -17.08
C ALA A 44 -17.26 21.18 -18.23
N ALA A 45 -16.61 21.89 -19.16
CA ALA A 45 -17.25 22.44 -20.33
C ALA A 45 -17.86 21.34 -21.21
N ALA A 46 -19.03 21.60 -21.78
CA ALA A 46 -19.63 20.73 -22.78
C ALA A 46 -18.88 20.85 -24.13
N PRO A 47 -18.46 19.73 -24.73
CA PRO A 47 -18.44 19.58 -26.19
C PRO A 47 -19.81 19.07 -26.68
N ASP A 48 -20.21 19.56 -27.84
CA ASP A 48 -21.52 19.37 -28.45
C ASP A 48 -21.67 18.01 -29.17
N ALA A 49 -22.93 17.59 -29.39
CA ALA A 49 -23.36 16.57 -30.36
C ALA A 49 -23.05 15.07 -30.04
N PRO A 50 -23.68 14.09 -30.75
CA PRO A 50 -24.87 13.44 -30.18
C PRO A 50 -24.84 11.90 -30.16
N ALA A 51 -25.85 11.31 -29.51
CA ALA A 51 -25.96 9.89 -29.24
C ALA A 51 -26.28 8.99 -30.45
N THR A 52 -25.80 7.75 -30.38
CA THR A 52 -26.47 6.54 -30.91
C THR A 52 -26.37 5.42 -29.88
N ALA A 53 -27.41 4.59 -29.76
CA ALA A 53 -27.58 3.64 -28.66
C ALA A 53 -27.81 2.21 -29.14
N ALA A 54 -27.09 1.25 -28.52
CA ALA A 54 -27.36 -0.19 -28.41
C ALA A 54 -26.17 -0.85 -27.66
N ALA A 55 -26.30 -1.81 -26.73
CA ALA A 55 -27.48 -2.44 -26.11
C ALA A 55 -27.13 -2.92 -24.68
N ALA A 56 -28.14 -3.21 -23.85
CA ALA A 56 -28.00 -3.81 -22.51
C ALA A 56 -27.76 -5.35 -22.60
N THR A 57 -27.40 -6.14 -21.58
CA THR A 57 -27.54 -6.07 -20.10
C THR A 57 -26.29 -6.71 -19.43
N ALA A 58 -26.07 -6.85 -18.11
CA ALA A 58 -26.89 -6.65 -16.90
C ALA A 58 -26.01 -6.31 -15.66
N ALA A 59 -26.67 -6.03 -14.52
CA ALA A 59 -26.23 -6.09 -13.11
C ALA A 59 -24.73 -5.85 -12.75
N THR A 60 -24.40 -4.83 -11.94
CA THR A 60 -25.02 -4.56 -10.62
C THR A 60 -25.16 -3.06 -10.36
N ALA A 61 -26.21 -2.68 -9.61
CA ALA A 61 -26.58 -1.30 -9.36
C ALA A 61 -25.53 -0.53 -8.52
N ALA A 62 -24.71 0.29 -9.18
CA ALA A 62 -24.09 1.44 -8.54
C ALA A 62 -25.18 2.51 -8.33
N ALA A 63 -25.70 2.59 -7.12
CA ALA A 63 -26.70 3.58 -6.76
C ALA A 63 -26.14 5.01 -6.94
N LEU A 64 -27.02 5.92 -7.39
CA LEU A 64 -26.78 7.35 -7.52
C LEU A 64 -26.06 7.91 -6.28
N ALA A 65 -24.80 8.33 -6.44
CA ALA A 65 -24.01 8.93 -5.38
C ALA A 65 -23.72 10.40 -5.72
N PRO A 66 -23.86 11.35 -4.77
CA PRO A 66 -23.57 12.77 -5.00
C PRO A 66 -22.07 12.98 -5.24
N ALA A 67 -21.71 14.11 -5.86
CA ALA A 67 -20.35 14.52 -6.24
C ALA A 67 -19.29 14.02 -5.23
N ALA A 68 -18.54 13.00 -5.63
CA ALA A 68 -17.81 12.15 -4.70
C ALA A 68 -16.63 12.90 -4.07
N ALA A 69 -16.63 13.01 -2.74
CA ALA A 69 -15.46 13.46 -1.99
C ALA A 69 -14.36 12.40 -2.05
N ALA A 70 -13.10 12.82 -2.22
CA ALA A 70 -11.95 11.91 -2.30
C ALA A 70 -11.87 10.98 -1.08
N THR A 71 -11.73 9.69 -1.35
CA THR A 71 -11.72 8.62 -0.35
C THR A 71 -10.32 8.07 -0.09
N VAL A 72 -10.17 7.27 0.97
CA VAL A 72 -8.92 6.55 1.26
C VAL A 72 -8.51 5.61 0.11
N ALA A 73 -9.46 5.02 -0.63
CA ALA A 73 -9.17 4.22 -1.82
C ALA A 73 -8.58 5.05 -2.97
N ASP A 74 -9.06 6.28 -3.16
CA ASP A 74 -8.50 7.22 -4.16
C ASP A 74 -7.07 7.62 -3.77
N LEU A 75 -6.80 7.83 -2.48
CA LEU A 75 -5.46 8.10 -1.96
C LEU A 75 -4.50 6.92 -2.18
N LEU A 76 -4.93 5.67 -1.94
CA LEU A 76 -4.12 4.49 -2.24
C LEU A 76 -3.75 4.42 -3.73
N THR A 77 -4.72 4.67 -4.60
CA THR A 77 -4.53 4.66 -6.05
C THR A 77 -3.57 5.76 -6.51
N ALA A 78 -3.79 7.00 -6.06
CA ALA A 78 -2.93 8.14 -6.38
C ALA A 78 -1.51 7.98 -5.80
N HIS A 79 -1.37 7.39 -4.61
CA HIS A 79 -0.08 7.06 -4.01
C HIS A 79 0.69 6.01 -4.83
N ALA A 80 0.04 4.93 -5.25
CA ALA A 80 0.68 3.90 -6.07
C ALA A 80 1.18 4.47 -7.40
N VAL A 81 0.39 5.32 -8.06
CA VAL A 81 0.80 6.05 -9.28
C VAL A 81 2.00 6.96 -9.00
N ALA A 82 1.98 7.75 -7.92
CA ALA A 82 3.07 8.65 -7.56
C ALA A 82 4.40 7.92 -7.21
N GLN A 83 4.32 6.68 -6.74
CA GLN A 83 5.48 5.81 -6.47
C GLN A 83 5.92 4.98 -7.69
N GLY A 84 5.15 4.97 -8.79
CA GLY A 84 5.37 4.05 -9.91
C GLY A 84 5.14 2.58 -9.55
N TRP A 85 4.32 2.31 -8.53
CA TRP A 85 4.03 0.96 -8.04
C TRP A 85 2.83 0.33 -8.76
N PRO A 86 2.81 -1.00 -8.96
CA PRO A 86 1.61 -1.68 -9.42
C PRO A 86 0.47 -1.51 -8.40
N PRO A 87 -0.81 -1.55 -8.81
CA PRO A 87 -1.92 -1.56 -7.86
C PRO A 87 -1.87 -2.83 -6.99
N ALA A 88 -2.36 -2.75 -5.75
CA ALA A 88 -2.38 -3.90 -4.85
C ALA A 88 -3.16 -5.12 -5.39
N THR A 89 -4.12 -4.91 -6.30
CA THR A 89 -4.87 -5.96 -7.00
C THR A 89 -4.02 -6.76 -7.99
N ALA A 90 -2.86 -6.25 -8.41
CA ALA A 90 -1.90 -6.94 -9.28
C ALA A 90 -0.82 -7.72 -8.49
N LEU A 91 -0.84 -7.68 -7.14
CA LEU A 91 0.09 -8.44 -6.31
C LEU A 91 -0.36 -9.90 -6.16
N VAL A 92 0.58 -10.82 -6.33
CA VAL A 92 0.37 -12.26 -6.15
C VAL A 92 0.16 -12.57 -4.65
N ARG A 93 -1.02 -13.09 -4.29
CA ARG A 93 -1.27 -13.64 -2.96
C ARG A 93 -0.65 -15.03 -2.87
N LEU A 94 0.22 -15.24 -1.88
CA LEU A 94 0.72 -16.56 -1.53
C LEU A 94 -0.31 -17.30 -0.67
N ASP A 95 -0.24 -18.63 -0.67
CA ASP A 95 -1.14 -19.46 0.11
C ASP A 95 -1.04 -19.16 1.62
N GLY A 96 -2.20 -19.14 2.29
CA GLY A 96 -2.37 -18.69 3.68
C GLY A 96 -2.46 -17.17 3.91
N PHE A 97 -2.05 -16.31 2.96
CA PHE A 97 -2.04 -14.86 3.20
C PHE A 97 -3.42 -14.20 3.06
N GLY A 98 -4.12 -14.07 4.19
CA GLY A 98 -5.45 -13.44 4.28
C GLY A 98 -5.48 -11.93 4.54
N ALA A 99 -4.36 -11.29 4.89
CA ALA A 99 -4.33 -9.89 5.30
C ALA A 99 -4.54 -8.89 4.12
N PRO A 100 -4.90 -7.62 4.40
CA PRO A 100 -4.89 -6.56 3.39
C PRO A 100 -3.47 -6.25 2.93
N TRP A 101 -3.33 -5.95 1.63
CA TRP A 101 -2.04 -5.54 1.03
C TRP A 101 -1.60 -4.14 1.46
N GLU A 102 -2.55 -3.24 1.68
CA GLU A 102 -2.31 -1.83 1.98
C GLU A 102 -3.21 -1.41 3.14
N ARG A 103 -2.66 -0.62 4.06
CA ARG A 103 -3.37 -0.03 5.20
C ARG A 103 -3.00 1.44 5.30
N VAL A 104 -3.98 2.29 5.62
CA VAL A 104 -3.73 3.72 5.89
C VAL A 104 -4.01 3.99 7.37
N LEU A 105 -3.04 4.58 8.05
CA LEU A 105 -3.11 4.90 9.47
C LEU A 105 -3.10 6.42 9.66
N LEU A 106 -4.09 6.94 10.39
CA LEU A 106 -4.14 8.33 10.86
C LEU A 106 -4.04 8.34 12.39
N ARG A 107 -2.97 8.94 12.94
CA ARG A 107 -2.73 9.02 14.39
C ARG A 107 -2.82 7.65 15.10
N GLY A 108 -2.33 6.59 14.45
CA GLY A 108 -2.34 5.22 14.96
C GLY A 108 -3.67 4.46 14.79
N ARG A 109 -4.71 5.06 14.18
CA ARG A 109 -5.97 4.39 13.85
C ARG A 109 -6.00 4.00 12.38
N GLU A 110 -6.44 2.77 12.09
CA GLU A 110 -6.63 2.30 10.72
C GLU A 110 -7.90 2.90 10.09
N LEU A 111 -7.73 3.45 8.89
CA LEU A 111 -8.79 4.04 8.10
C LEU A 111 -9.39 3.00 7.14
N GLN A 112 -10.71 3.06 6.96
CA GLN A 112 -11.41 2.20 6.00
C GLN A 112 -11.37 2.80 4.59
N PRO A 113 -11.27 2.00 3.51
CA PRO A 113 -11.09 2.51 2.15
C PRO A 113 -12.16 3.51 1.69
N GLN A 114 -13.39 3.40 2.21
CA GLN A 114 -14.54 4.23 1.84
C GLN A 114 -14.64 5.55 2.64
N GLN A 115 -13.76 5.80 3.61
CA GLN A 115 -13.81 7.03 4.42
C GLN A 115 -13.41 8.25 3.59
N SER A 116 -14.14 9.35 3.80
CA SER A 116 -13.87 10.65 3.16
C SER A 116 -12.66 11.34 3.80
N LEU A 117 -11.67 11.70 2.98
CA LEU A 117 -10.47 12.39 3.45
C LEU A 117 -10.79 13.82 3.91
N ALA A 118 -11.76 14.49 3.26
CA ALA A 118 -12.21 15.82 3.64
C ALA A 118 -12.81 15.84 5.06
N GLN A 119 -13.61 14.82 5.41
CA GLN A 119 -14.12 14.67 6.77
C GLN A 119 -12.98 14.42 7.78
N LEU A 120 -12.06 13.51 7.46
CA LEU A 120 -10.91 13.20 8.33
C LEU A 120 -10.00 14.41 8.56
N ALA A 121 -9.83 15.29 7.57
CA ALA A 121 -9.08 16.53 7.74
C ALA A 121 -9.83 17.56 8.59
N ALA A 122 -11.15 17.72 8.41
CA ALA A 122 -11.96 18.57 9.27
C ALA A 122 -11.91 18.13 10.75
N GLU A 123 -12.04 16.82 11.01
CA GLU A 123 -11.87 16.22 12.34
C GLU A 123 -10.44 16.40 12.88
N ALA A 124 -9.42 16.23 12.02
CA ALA A 124 -8.02 16.42 12.40
C ALA A 124 -7.72 17.88 12.78
N ALA A 125 -8.33 18.86 12.11
CA ALA A 125 -8.23 20.28 12.40
C ALA A 125 -8.97 20.67 13.69
N ALA A 126 -10.21 20.20 13.87
CA ALA A 126 -10.97 20.41 15.11
C ALA A 126 -10.23 19.87 16.35
N GLY A 127 -9.62 18.70 16.23
CA GLY A 127 -8.80 18.13 17.30
C GLY A 127 -7.52 18.93 17.64
N LYS A 128 -6.94 19.66 16.67
CA LYS A 128 -5.81 20.59 16.94
C LYS A 128 -6.28 21.80 17.75
N ALA A 129 -7.44 22.37 17.42
CA ALA A 129 -8.00 23.52 18.13
C ALA A 129 -8.32 23.20 19.61
N ALA A 130 -8.83 22.00 19.89
CA ALA A 130 -9.13 21.56 21.26
C ALA A 130 -7.87 21.29 22.13
N ALA A 131 -6.75 20.93 21.51
CA ALA A 131 -5.51 20.59 22.23
C ALA A 131 -4.68 21.82 22.68
N GLY A 132 -5.00 23.03 22.21
CA GLY A 132 -4.21 24.25 22.46
C GLY A 132 -4.31 24.86 23.86
N GLY A 133 -4.98 24.20 24.82
CA GLY A 133 -5.26 24.74 26.16
C GLY A 133 -4.36 24.24 27.31
N GLY A 134 -3.41 23.33 27.05
CA GLY A 134 -2.65 22.65 28.11
C GLY A 134 -1.15 22.90 28.08
N GLN A 135 -0.68 23.96 28.75
CA GLN A 135 0.75 24.21 28.96
C GLN A 135 1.23 23.61 30.29
N LEU A 136 1.88 22.44 30.26
CA LEU A 136 2.71 21.93 31.37
C LEU A 136 4.01 21.32 30.85
N GLN A 137 5.06 21.43 31.66
CA GLN A 137 6.46 21.18 31.31
C GLN A 137 6.89 19.72 31.55
N GLY A 138 7.92 19.29 30.80
CA GLY A 138 8.86 18.24 31.21
C GLY A 138 8.42 16.80 30.95
N GLU A 139 9.13 16.09 30.09
CA GLU A 139 10.22 15.17 30.50
C GLU A 139 10.77 14.44 29.26
N GLU A 140 12.10 14.28 29.14
CA GLU A 140 12.71 13.64 27.97
C GLU A 140 12.49 12.12 27.96
N ARG A 141 11.85 11.60 26.91
CA ARG A 141 11.93 10.17 26.56
C ARG A 141 11.93 9.91 25.06
N GLY A 142 13.02 9.28 24.59
CA GLY A 142 13.02 8.30 23.51
C GLY A 142 12.79 8.84 22.09
N ALA A 143 13.86 8.82 21.29
CA ALA A 143 13.77 9.09 19.86
C ALA A 143 12.86 8.06 19.15
N ALA A 144 11.63 8.47 18.81
CA ALA A 144 10.69 7.69 18.03
C ALA A 144 10.17 8.53 16.85
N GLY A 145 10.82 8.39 15.70
CA GLY A 145 10.34 8.90 14.41
C GLY A 145 10.22 10.42 14.32
N ALA A 146 11.31 11.09 13.94
CA ALA A 146 11.21 12.45 13.41
C ALA A 146 10.23 12.43 12.22
N ALA A 147 9.06 13.03 12.41
CA ALA A 147 8.13 13.27 11.31
C ALA A 147 8.79 14.33 10.41
N PRO A 148 9.20 14.00 9.17
CA PRO A 148 9.70 14.99 8.24
C PRO A 148 8.61 16.03 8.01
N GLU A 149 9.02 17.29 8.01
CA GLU A 149 8.09 18.41 8.11
C GLU A 149 7.13 18.40 6.91
N ALA A 150 5.85 18.20 7.22
CA ALA A 150 4.80 18.37 6.24
C ALA A 150 4.78 19.84 5.86
N GLY A 151 5.28 20.15 4.66
CA GLY A 151 5.44 21.51 4.17
C GLY A 151 4.14 22.31 4.23
N GLU A 152 4.29 23.64 4.20
CA GLU A 152 3.18 24.58 4.31
C GLU A 152 2.03 24.23 3.35
N GLY A 153 0.80 24.22 3.87
CA GLY A 153 -0.40 23.85 3.11
C GLY A 153 -0.63 22.34 2.90
N VAL A 154 -0.33 21.50 3.88
CA VAL A 154 -0.79 20.09 3.95
C VAL A 154 -2.04 19.99 4.83
N ASP A 155 -3.13 19.44 4.30
CA ASP A 155 -4.42 19.28 4.99
C ASP A 155 -4.40 18.12 5.99
N LEU A 156 -3.72 17.02 5.63
CA LEU A 156 -3.70 15.77 6.38
C LEU A 156 -2.35 15.06 6.24
N THR A 157 -1.86 14.50 7.34
CA THR A 157 -0.68 13.60 7.33
C THR A 157 -1.12 12.19 7.74
N VAL A 158 -0.84 11.21 6.89
CA VAL A 158 -1.14 9.78 7.13
C VAL A 158 0.10 8.92 6.93
N MET A 159 0.10 7.74 7.56
CA MET A 159 1.08 6.68 7.30
C MET A 159 0.43 5.61 6.42
N LEU A 160 1.08 5.24 5.33
CA LEU A 160 0.61 4.17 4.44
C LEU A 160 1.55 2.98 4.60
N VAL A 161 1.02 1.83 4.98
CA VAL A 161 1.79 0.58 5.10
C VAL A 161 1.38 -0.34 3.96
N ARG A 162 2.34 -0.70 3.10
CA ARG A 162 2.15 -1.68 2.02
C ARG A 162 2.94 -2.93 2.32
N VAL A 163 2.27 -4.08 2.32
CA VAL A 163 2.86 -5.41 2.51
C VAL A 163 3.34 -5.94 1.17
N VAL A 164 4.52 -6.56 1.16
CA VAL A 164 5.04 -7.35 0.04
C VAL A 164 5.53 -8.69 0.59
N LEU A 165 5.09 -9.79 -0.01
CA LEU A 165 5.55 -11.13 0.36
C LEU A 165 6.79 -11.50 -0.44
N LYS A 166 7.86 -11.85 0.26
CA LYS A 166 9.00 -12.57 -0.29
C LYS A 166 8.85 -14.04 0.10
N ALA A 167 8.56 -14.92 -0.86
CA ALA A 167 8.56 -16.35 -0.61
C ALA A 167 9.98 -16.82 -0.26
N ASP A 168 10.11 -17.59 0.81
CA ASP A 168 11.38 -18.19 1.24
C ASP A 168 11.16 -19.69 1.50
N GLY A 169 12.02 -20.51 0.90
CA GLY A 169 11.74 -21.90 0.55
C GLY A 169 12.35 -22.25 -0.80
N TRP A 170 12.82 -23.49 -0.94
CA TRP A 170 13.82 -23.85 -1.96
C TRP A 170 13.37 -23.67 -3.41
N LYS A 171 14.33 -23.26 -4.26
CA LYS A 171 14.28 -23.22 -5.74
C LYS A 171 12.86 -23.08 -6.32
N ILE A 172 12.35 -21.86 -6.36
CA ILE A 172 11.22 -21.53 -7.24
C ILE A 172 11.72 -21.69 -8.68
N LYS A 173 11.57 -22.90 -9.25
CA LYS A 173 11.83 -23.18 -10.68
C LYS A 173 10.91 -22.28 -11.51
N GLN A 174 11.42 -21.14 -11.95
CA GLN A 174 10.75 -20.34 -12.97
C GLN A 174 10.84 -21.08 -14.31
N PRO A 175 9.87 -20.95 -15.22
CA PRO A 175 9.98 -21.50 -16.57
C PRO A 175 11.17 -20.84 -17.28
N GLY A 176 12.30 -21.56 -17.38
CA GLY A 176 13.60 -21.07 -17.84
C GLY A 176 14.77 -21.24 -16.85
N ASP A 177 14.54 -21.79 -15.65
CA ASP A 177 15.60 -22.01 -14.65
C ASP A 177 16.57 -23.13 -15.08
N PHE A 178 17.80 -22.74 -15.43
CA PHE A 178 18.85 -23.58 -16.03
C PHE A 178 19.48 -24.62 -15.08
N LEU A 179 19.12 -24.62 -13.78
CA LEU A 179 19.81 -25.41 -12.74
C LEU A 179 19.34 -26.87 -12.65
N GLU A 180 19.23 -27.53 -13.80
CA GLU A 180 19.29 -28.99 -13.95
C GLU A 180 20.73 -29.38 -14.35
N SER A 181 21.68 -29.09 -13.46
CA SER A 181 22.96 -29.80 -13.43
C SER A 181 22.70 -31.21 -12.94
N ASP A 182 22.28 -32.04 -13.88
CA ASP A 182 22.28 -33.49 -13.77
C ASP A 182 23.67 -33.92 -13.29
N SER A 183 23.75 -34.34 -12.03
CA SER A 183 24.96 -34.90 -11.44
C SER A 183 24.86 -36.41 -11.61
N GLY A 184 24.82 -36.84 -12.87
CA GLY A 184 24.74 -38.24 -13.26
C GLY A 184 25.95 -39.03 -12.76
N GLU A 185 25.72 -40.30 -12.48
CA GLU A 185 26.69 -41.25 -11.94
C GLU A 185 28.07 -41.21 -12.62
N ASP A 186 29.12 -41.18 -11.79
CA ASP A 186 30.46 -41.68 -12.11
C ASP A 186 30.76 -42.80 -11.09
N ASP A 187 30.23 -43.99 -11.38
CA ASP A 187 30.53 -45.25 -10.70
C ASP A 187 31.23 -46.14 -11.73
N ASP A 188 32.55 -46.21 -11.67
CA ASP A 188 33.30 -47.33 -12.25
C ASP A 188 34.61 -47.57 -11.49
N ASP A 189 34.69 -48.77 -10.94
CA ASP A 189 35.84 -49.36 -10.26
C ASP A 189 37.05 -49.50 -11.22
N VAL A 190 38.28 -49.42 -10.69
CA VAL A 190 39.42 -50.31 -10.98
C VAL A 190 40.71 -49.71 -10.43
N ALA A 191 41.20 -50.27 -9.33
CA ALA A 191 42.63 -50.30 -8.98
C ALA A 191 42.92 -51.43 -7.98
N ALA A 192 42.87 -52.68 -8.45
CA ALA A 192 43.23 -53.84 -7.64
C ALA A 192 44.72 -53.80 -7.24
N ALA A 193 45.01 -53.47 -5.98
CA ALA A 193 46.32 -53.67 -5.36
C ALA A 193 46.41 -55.09 -4.78
N GLY A 194 46.87 -56.03 -5.62
CA GLY A 194 47.28 -57.37 -5.21
C GLY A 194 48.67 -57.41 -4.55
N PRO A 195 49.10 -58.58 -4.05
CA PRO A 195 49.65 -58.77 -2.70
C PRO A 195 51.12 -58.39 -2.49
#